data_AF-A0A9W7I344-F1
#
_entry.id   AF-A0A9W7I344-F1
#
_cell.length_a   1.000
_cell.length_b   1.000
_cell.length_c   1.000
_cell.angle_alpha   90.00
_cell.angle_beta   90.00
_cell.angle_gamma   90.00
#
_symmetry.space_group_name_H-M   'P 1'
#
loop_
_entity.id
_entity.type
_entity.pdbx_description
1 polymer ?
#
loop_
_entity_poly.entity_id
_entity_poly.type
_entity_poly.pdbx_seq_one_letter_code
_entity_poly.pdbx_strand_id
1 'polypeptide(L)'
;MVNFSRLIHTGHQLMDEPYVFPSQVKQVFYYPDPTKEDWYVVLRNTPRDLIDIGDGNRDDTEIRSETLPFAAQNLDRTIPSSSSQFQWVREDMDEDFNEN
;
A
#
# COMPACT_ATOMS: atom_id res chain seq x y z
N MET A 1 -12.22 -13.82 -8.37
CA MET A 1 -11.00 -14.60 -8.06
C MET A 1 -10.05 -14.44 -9.21
N VAL A 2 -8.75 -14.54 -8.96
CA VAL A 2 -7.67 -14.38 -9.95
C VAL A 2 -6.76 -15.60 -9.87
N ASN A 3 -6.20 -16.00 -11.01
CA ASN A 3 -5.20 -17.05 -11.11
C ASN A 3 -3.96 -16.45 -11.79
N PHE A 4 -2.81 -16.50 -11.12
CA PHE A 4 -1.56 -15.90 -11.60
C PHE A 4 -0.70 -16.86 -12.43
N SER A 5 -1.06 -18.14 -12.49
CA SER A 5 -0.34 -19.15 -13.27
C SER A 5 -0.46 -18.90 -14.79
N ARG A 6 -1.40 -18.04 -15.21
CA ARG A 6 -1.56 -17.60 -16.60
C ARG A 6 -1.24 -16.11 -16.74
N LEU A 7 0.05 -15.81 -16.93
CA LEU A 7 0.52 -14.45 -17.23
C LEU A 7 0.07 -14.03 -18.63
N ILE A 8 -0.71 -12.96 -18.72
CA ILE A 8 -1.14 -12.38 -20.01
C ILE A 8 -0.18 -11.29 -20.52
N HIS A 9 0.68 -10.77 -19.66
CA HIS A 9 1.72 -9.80 -19.98
C HIS A 9 3.08 -10.39 -19.61
N THR A 10 3.74 -11.02 -20.57
CA THR A 10 5.04 -11.68 -20.36
C THR A 10 6.22 -10.78 -20.73
N GLY A 11 5.96 -9.54 -21.16
CA GLY A 11 6.96 -8.57 -21.61
C GLY A 11 7.56 -8.88 -22.98
N HIS A 12 7.00 -9.85 -23.72
CA HIS A 12 7.52 -10.25 -25.03
C HIS A 12 6.91 -9.44 -26.18
N GLN A 13 5.70 -8.91 -25.97
CA GLN A 13 5.01 -8.08 -26.95
C GLN A 13 5.05 -6.61 -26.53
N LEU A 14 5.03 -5.69 -27.50
CA LEU A 14 4.96 -4.26 -27.22
C LEU A 14 3.70 -3.88 -26.40
N MET A 15 2.63 -4.66 -26.54
CA MET A 15 1.38 -4.49 -25.80
C MET A 15 1.45 -5.02 -24.36
N ASP A 16 2.53 -5.69 -23.97
CA ASP A 16 2.79 -6.14 -22.60
C ASP A 16 3.39 -5.00 -21.76
N GLU A 17 2.85 -3.80 -21.90
CA GLU A 17 3.33 -2.62 -21.19
C GLU A 17 3.13 -2.79 -19.67
N PRO A 18 4.21 -2.79 -18.86
CA PRO A 18 4.12 -3.07 -17.43
C PRO A 18 3.64 -1.87 -16.60
N TYR A 19 3.59 -0.67 -17.20
CA TYR A 19 3.19 0.57 -16.55
C TYR A 19 1.71 0.84 -16.75
N VAL A 20 1.04 1.22 -15.67
CA VAL A 20 -0.37 1.61 -15.66
C VAL A 20 -0.53 2.93 -14.95
N PHE A 21 -1.42 3.79 -15.44
CA PHE A 21 -1.77 5.01 -14.71
C PHE A 21 -2.61 4.65 -13.47
N PRO A 22 -2.43 5.34 -12.34
CA PRO A 22 -3.27 5.11 -11.15
C PRO A 22 -4.77 5.23 -11.44
N SER A 23 -5.17 6.06 -12.41
CA SER A 23 -6.55 6.21 -12.85
C SER A 23 -7.11 5.01 -13.64
N GLN A 24 -6.25 4.17 -14.20
CA GLN A 24 -6.64 2.99 -14.98
C GLN A 24 -6.87 1.75 -14.11
N VAL A 25 -6.39 1.76 -12.86
CA VAL A 25 -6.38 0.58 -11.99
C VAL A 25 -6.99 0.87 -10.62
N LYS A 26 -7.29 -0.20 -9.90
CA LYS A 26 -7.74 -0.14 -8.50
C LYS A 26 -6.79 -0.97 -7.65
N GLN A 27 -6.37 -0.42 -6.52
CA GLN A 27 -5.58 -1.16 -5.55
C GLN A 27 -6.46 -2.20 -4.86
N VAL A 28 -6.03 -3.46 -4.88
CA VAL A 28 -6.71 -4.59 -4.26
C VAL A 28 -5.69 -5.50 -3.59
N PHE A 29 -6.14 -6.29 -2.61
CA PHE A 29 -5.31 -7.32 -1.98
C PHE A 29 -5.77 -8.71 -2.42
N TYR A 30 -4.86 -9.67 -2.46
CA TYR A 30 -5.12 -11.04 -2.85
C TYR A 30 -4.94 -11.97 -1.66
N TYR A 31 -5.88 -12.90 -1.46
CA TYR A 31 -5.78 -13.94 -0.44
C TYR A 31 -5.93 -15.32 -1.08
N PRO A 32 -5.04 -16.29 -0.79
CA PRO A 32 -5.15 -17.64 -1.35
C PRO A 32 -6.49 -18.29 -1.01
N ASP A 33 -7.10 -18.95 -2.00
CA ASP A 33 -8.31 -19.74 -1.77
C ASP A 33 -7.94 -21.07 -1.09
N PRO A 34 -8.48 -21.38 0.11
CA PRO A 34 -8.12 -22.60 0.84
C PRO A 34 -8.63 -23.89 0.17
N THR A 35 -9.60 -23.78 -0.73
CA THR A 35 -10.20 -24.91 -1.45
C THR A 35 -9.65 -25.08 -2.87
N LYS A 36 -9.05 -24.02 -3.43
CA LYS A 36 -8.54 -24.02 -4.81
C LYS A 36 -7.10 -23.53 -4.85
N GLU A 37 -6.19 -24.47 -5.00
CA GLU A 37 -4.77 -24.22 -5.25
C GLU A 37 -4.57 -23.30 -6.47
N ASP A 38 -3.62 -22.37 -6.40
CA ASP A 38 -3.33 -21.33 -7.41
C ASP A 38 -4.43 -20.29 -7.67
N TRP A 39 -5.52 -20.32 -6.90
CA TRP A 39 -6.56 -19.30 -6.97
C TRP A 39 -6.49 -18.33 -5.81
N TYR A 40 -6.79 -17.06 -6.10
CA TYR A 40 -6.77 -15.98 -5.13
C TYR A 40 -8.10 -15.22 -5.13
N VAL A 41 -8.60 -14.94 -3.94
CA VAL A 41 -9.76 -14.08 -3.71
C VAL A 41 -9.28 -12.63 -3.67
N VAL A 42 -10.04 -11.73 -4.29
CA VAL A 42 -9.75 -10.29 -4.32
C VAL A 42 -10.46 -9.63 -3.14
N LEU A 43 -9.69 -9.06 -2.23
CA LEU A 43 -10.18 -8.28 -1.11
C LEU A 43 -10.26 -6.81 -1.53
N ARG A 44 -11.47 -6.27 -1.50
CA ARG A 44 -11.72 -4.84 -1.73
C ARG A 44 -11.44 -4.09 -0.43
N ASN A 45 -10.64 -3.03 -0.51
CA ASN A 45 -10.38 -2.15 0.61
C ASN A 45 -11.00 -0.77 0.37
N THR A 46 -11.30 -0.09 1.46
CA THR A 46 -11.65 1.34 1.44
C THR A 46 -10.39 2.13 1.08
N PRO A 47 -10.41 2.96 0.02
CA PRO A 47 -9.31 3.85 -0.31
C PRO A 47 -8.87 4.67 0.91
N ARG A 48 -7.55 4.88 1.07
CA ARG A 48 -6.98 5.64 2.19
C ARG A 48 -7.68 6.98 2.38
N ASP A 49 -7.95 7.67 1.28
CA ASP A 49 -8.51 9.02 1.29
C ASP A 49 -9.96 9.09 1.79
N LEU A 50 -10.63 7.93 1.91
CA LEU A 50 -11.97 7.80 2.47
C LEU A 50 -11.95 7.30 3.93
N ILE A 51 -10.78 6.96 4.46
CA ILE A 51 -10.64 6.59 5.86
C ILE A 51 -10.57 7.90 6.65
N ASP A 52 -11.63 8.17 7.42
CA ASP A 52 -11.63 9.25 8.39
C ASP A 52 -10.61 8.92 9.49
N ILE A 53 -9.44 9.55 9.41
CA ILE A 53 -8.46 9.56 10.49
C ILE A 53 -8.97 10.64 11.44
N GLY A 54 -9.99 10.30 12.23
CA GLY A 54 -10.73 11.25 13.04
C GLY A 54 -9.80 12.24 13.74
N ASP A 55 -10.23 13.50 13.84
CA ASP A 55 -9.61 14.43 14.78
C ASP A 55 -9.65 13.78 16.17
N GLY A 56 -8.61 13.95 16.97
CA GLY A 56 -8.37 13.18 18.20
C GLY A 56 -9.47 13.19 19.28
N ASN A 57 -10.65 13.73 19.02
CA ASN A 57 -11.83 13.64 19.86
C ASN A 57 -12.71 12.44 19.47
N ARG A 58 -12.34 11.27 19.99
CA ARG A 58 -13.07 10.02 19.80
C ARG A 58 -14.43 10.07 20.49
N ASP A 59 -15.50 10.18 19.71
CA ASP A 59 -16.81 9.64 20.09
C ASP A 59 -17.14 8.52 19.08
N ASP A 60 -17.05 7.29 19.57
CA ASP A 60 -17.12 6.07 18.77
C ASP A 60 -18.49 5.95 18.07
N THR A 61 -18.54 6.11 16.75
CA THR A 61 -19.64 5.55 15.94
C THR A 61 -19.12 4.96 14.63
N GLU A 62 -18.94 3.64 14.69
CA GLU A 62 -19.21 2.67 13.62
C GLU A 62 -19.29 3.17 12.18
N ILE A 63 -18.16 3.14 11.46
CA ILE A 63 -18.07 2.42 10.17
C ILE A 63 -16.65 1.81 10.07
N ARG A 64 -16.36 0.82 10.92
CA ARG A 64 -15.17 -0.02 10.74
C ARG A 64 -15.49 -1.05 9.66
N SER A 65 -15.21 -0.71 8.40
CA SER A 65 -14.97 -1.74 7.38
C SER A 65 -13.98 -2.75 7.96
N GLU A 66 -14.24 -4.03 7.76
CA GLU A 66 -13.71 -5.21 8.46
C GLU A 66 -12.18 -5.46 8.34
N THR A 67 -11.37 -4.41 8.23
CA THR A 67 -9.92 -4.52 8.38
C THR A 67 -9.58 -4.92 9.82
N LEU A 68 -8.85 -6.04 9.92
CA LEU A 68 -8.24 -6.51 11.15
C LEU A 68 -7.60 -5.34 11.90
N PRO A 69 -7.72 -5.29 13.25
CA PRO A 69 -7.06 -4.25 14.02
C PRO A 69 -5.58 -4.24 13.64
N PHE A 70 -5.06 -3.07 13.24
CA PHE A 70 -3.64 -2.89 13.01
C PHE A 70 -2.90 -3.51 14.19
N ALA A 71 -1.98 -4.45 13.92
CA ALA A 71 -1.10 -4.94 14.96
C ALA A 71 -0.43 -3.73 15.60
N ALA A 72 -0.43 -3.66 16.94
CA ALA A 72 0.19 -2.56 17.66
C ALA A 72 1.60 -2.35 17.11
N GLN A 73 1.84 -1.19 16.48
CA GLN A 73 3.13 -0.86 15.91
C GLN A 73 4.10 -0.69 17.08
N ASN A 74 4.87 -1.72 17.37
CA ASN A 74 5.89 -1.68 18.40
C ASN A 74 7.11 -0.98 17.80
N LEU A 75 7.04 0.36 17.72
CA LEU A 75 8.06 1.20 17.09
C LEU A 75 9.46 0.94 17.66
N ASP A 76 9.52 0.62 18.95
CA ASP A 76 10.75 0.25 19.68
C ASP A 76 11.43 -1.03 19.17
N ARG A 77 10.67 -1.95 18.56
CA ARG A 77 11.23 -3.18 17.96
C ARG A 77 11.65 -3.00 16.50
N THR A 78 10.99 -2.09 15.79
CA THR A 78 11.18 -1.92 14.34
C THR A 78 12.25 -0.89 14.00
N ILE A 79 12.54 0.03 14.91
CA ILE A 79 13.58 1.03 14.75
C ILE A 79 14.82 0.49 15.48
N PRO A 80 15.90 0.10 14.76
CA PRO A 80 17.15 -0.25 15.41
C PRO A 80 17.60 0.94 16.27
N SER A 81 18.12 0.72 17.48
CA SER A 81 18.63 1.80 18.35
C SER A 81 19.78 2.61 17.71
N SER A 82 20.29 2.17 16.56
CA SER A 82 21.19 2.92 15.69
C SER A 82 20.46 3.89 14.74
N SER A 83 19.19 4.24 14.97
CA SER A 83 18.41 5.09 14.05
C SER A 83 18.97 6.50 13.85
N SER A 84 19.84 6.96 14.75
CA SER A 84 20.69 8.13 14.53
C SER A 84 21.65 7.99 13.34
N GLN A 85 21.80 6.79 12.77
CA GLN A 85 22.61 6.49 11.59
C GLN A 85 21.82 6.55 10.28
N PHE A 86 20.48 6.56 10.32
CA PHE A 86 19.65 6.63 9.12
C PHE A 86 19.16 8.06 8.92
N GLN A 87 19.85 8.79 8.05
CA GLN A 87 19.44 10.09 7.58
C GLN A 87 18.27 9.93 6.60
N TRP A 88 17.07 10.29 7.05
CA TRP A 88 15.85 10.24 6.22
C TRP A 88 15.70 11.45 5.29
N VAL A 89 16.59 12.43 5.43
CA VAL A 89 16.62 13.65 4.61
C VAL A 89 17.55 13.41 3.43
N ARG A 90 17.04 13.63 2.22
CA ARG A 90 17.87 13.66 1.00
C ARG A 90 18.80 14.86 1.08
N GLU A 91 20.10 14.59 1.07
CA GLU A 91 21.16 15.60 1.23
C GLU A 91 21.58 16.22 -0.13
N ASP A 92 21.07 15.69 -1.24
CA ASP A 92 21.39 16.05 -2.62
C ASP A 92 20.43 17.09 -3.22
N MET A 93 19.54 17.68 -2.42
CA MET A 93 18.76 18.84 -2.84
C MET A 93 19.55 20.11 -2.54
N ASP A 94 20.17 20.66 -3.58
CA ASP A 94 20.70 22.02 -3.54
C ASP A 94 19.54 23.01 -3.29
N GLU A 95 19.70 23.87 -2.27
CA GLU A 95 18.78 24.98 -1.96
C GLU A 95 18.91 26.10 -3.01
N ASP A 96 18.66 25.79 -4.28
CA ASP A 96 18.59 26.79 -5.35
C ASP A 96 17.16 27.31 -5.48
N PHE A 97 16.68 27.99 -4.42
CA PHE A 97 15.52 28.88 -4.50
C PHE A 97 15.80 30.16 -3.74
N ASN A 98 16.72 30.97 -4.27
CA ASN A 98 16.65 32.40 -4.02
C ASN A 98 17.01 33.20 -5.29
N GLU A 99 16.10 33.18 -6.27
CA GLU A 99 15.96 34.27 -7.23
C GLU A 99 14.73 35.10 -6.85
N ASN A 100 15.01 36.20 -6.14
CA ASN A 100 14.49 37.57 -6.30
C ASN A 100 14.06 38.24 -4.99
#